data_AF-A0A956V629-F1
#
_entry.id   AF-A0A956V629-F1
#
_cell.length_a   1.000
_cell.length_b   1.000
_cell.length_c   1.000
_cell.angle_alpha   90.00
_cell.angle_beta   90.00
_cell.angle_gamma   90.00
#
_symmetry.space_group_name_H-M   'P 1'
#
loop_
_entity.id
_entity.type
_entity.pdbx_description
1 polymer ?
#
loop_
_entity_poly.entity_id
_entity_poly.type
_entity_poly.pdbx_seq_one_letter_code
_entity_poly.pdbx_strand_id
1 'polypeptide(L)' 'MRQEKVFVLRLWSDSESTEIWRASLEDIKSKELNYFASLEHFSSYLHTLAKVKLGSSKD' A
#
# COMPACT_ATOMS: atom_id res chain seq x y z
N MET A 1 -1.57 -3.17 23.98
CA MET A 1 -1.97 -4.12 22.92
C MET A 1 -1.55 -3.54 21.58
N ARG A 2 -0.84 -4.29 20.73
CA ARG A 2 -0.46 -3.84 19.38
C ARG A 2 -1.71 -3.79 18.51
N GLN A 3 -2.03 -2.65 17.90
CA GLN A 3 -3.11 -2.59 16.92
C GLN A 3 -2.60 -3.11 15.57
N GLU A 4 -3.11 -4.26 15.16
CA GLU A 4 -2.87 -4.81 13.83
C GLU A 4 -3.84 -4.16 12.81
N LYS A 5 -3.27 -3.70 11.69
CA LYS A 5 -4.01 -3.28 10.51
C LYS A 5 -3.93 -4.39 9.48
N VAL A 6 -5.07 -4.73 8.90
CA VAL A 6 -5.21 -5.78 7.89
C VAL A 6 -5.68 -5.13 6.60
N PHE A 7 -5.04 -5.48 5.50
CA PHE A 7 -5.32 -4.89 4.19
C PHE A 7 -5.63 -5.97 3.17
N VAL A 8 -6.44 -5.61 2.16
CA VAL A 8 -6.58 -6.39 0.92
C VAL A 8 -5.74 -5.72 -0.15
N LEU A 9 -4.76 -6.45 -0.68
CA LEU A 9 -3.96 -6.04 -1.82
C LEU A 9 -4.55 -6.64 -3.10
N ARG A 10 -4.81 -5.81 -4.10
CA ARG A 10 -5.12 -6.25 -5.46
C ARG A 10 -4.03 -5.78 -6.41
N LEU A 11 -3.57 -6.70 -7.25
CA LEU A 11 -2.60 -6.43 -8.31
C LEU A 11 -3.26 -6.79 -9.65
N TRP A 12 -3.04 -5.96 -10.66
CA TRP A 12 -3.49 -6.26 -12.02
C TRP A 12 -2.55 -5.62 -13.04
N SER A 13 -2.37 -6.29 -14.19
CA SER A 13 -1.69 -5.70 -15.34
C SER A 13 -2.67 -4.86 -16.15
N ASP A 14 -2.21 -3.72 -16.67
CA ASP A 14 -3.01 -2.97 -17.64
C ASP A 14 -3.08 -3.73 -18.97
N SER A 15 -4.26 -3.74 -19.60
CA SER A 15 -4.43 -4.34 -20.93
C SER A 15 -3.67 -3.59 -22.02
N GLU A 16 -3.38 -2.30 -21.81
CA GLU A 16 -2.67 -1.46 -22.78
C GLU A 16 -1.13 -1.63 -22.71
N SER A 17 -0.62 -2.16 -21.61
CA SER A 17 0.81 -2.46 -21.46
C SER A 17 1.01 -3.64 -20.53
N THR A 18 1.48 -4.76 -21.09
CA THR A 18 1.78 -6.00 -20.38
C THR A 18 2.90 -5.83 -19.33
N GLU A 19 3.64 -4.73 -19.40
CA GLU A 19 4.74 -4.43 -18.49
C GLU A 19 4.32 -3.58 -17.29
N ILE A 20 3.13 -2.95 -17.33
CA ILE A 20 2.67 -2.05 -16.28
C ILE A 20 1.72 -2.79 -15.34
N TRP A 21 2.24 -3.09 -14.13
CA TRP A 21 1.45 -3.61 -13.02
C TRP A 21 0.93 -2.47 -12.14
N ARG A 22 -0.38 -2.44 -11.96
CA ARG A 22 -1.11 -1.53 -11.08
C ARG A 22 -1.46 -2.24 -9.77
N ALA A 23 -1.70 -1.46 -8.72
CA ALA A 23 -2.06 -1.98 -7.41
C ALA A 23 -3.16 -1.16 -6.74
N SER A 24 -3.93 -1.79 -5.86
CA SER A 24 -4.77 -1.10 -4.90
C SER A 24 -4.69 -1.77 -3.52
N LEU A 25 -4.83 -0.96 -2.48
CA LEU A 25 -4.74 -1.38 -1.09
C LEU A 25 -5.98 -0.89 -0.32
N GLU A 26 -6.81 -1.81 0.15
CA GLU A 26 -7.99 -1.53 0.96
C GLU A 26 -7.69 -1.84 2.43
N ASP A 27 -7.92 -0.90 3.36
CA ASP A 27 -7.96 -1.19 4.80
C ASP A 27 -9.30 -1.87 5.12
N ILE A 28 -9.26 -3.08 5.67
CA ILE A 28 -10.47 -3.88 5.92
C ILE A 28 -11.40 -3.20 6.93
N LYS A 29 -10.84 -2.46 7.90
CA LYS A 29 -11.60 -1.83 9.00
C LYS A 29 -12.20 -0.51 8.55
N SER A 30 -11.39 0.38 7.97
CA SER A 30 -11.87 1.72 7.57
C SER A 30 -12.55 1.74 6.21
N LYS A 31 -12.35 0.69 5.39
CA LYS A 31 -12.77 0.65 3.98
C LYS A 31 -12.11 1.72 3.11
N GLU A 32 -11.04 2.32 3.60
CA GLU A 32 -10.24 3.27 2.82
C GLU A 32 -9.48 2.53 1.71
N LEU A 33 -9.55 3.06 0.49
CA LEU A 33 -8.97 2.45 -0.69
C LEU A 33 -7.95 3.38 -1.34
N ASN A 34 -6.72 2.89 -1.49
CA ASN A 34 -5.62 3.59 -2.13
C ASN A 34 -5.28 2.92 -3.46
N TYR A 35 -5.10 3.71 -4.52
CA TYR A 35 -4.79 3.24 -5.87
C TYR A 35 -3.38 3.67 -6.29
N PHE A 36 -2.67 2.79 -6.98
CA PHE A 36 -1.30 2.99 -7.42
C PHE A 36 -1.17 2.67 -8.91
N ALA A 37 -0.63 3.63 -9.66
CA ALA A 37 -0.43 3.50 -11.10
C ALA A 37 0.73 2.56 -11.48
N SER A 38 1.63 2.26 -10.54
CA SER A 38 2.73 1.31 -10.73
C SER A 38 3.13 0.63 -9.40
N LEU A 39 3.89 -0.47 -9.48
CA LEU A 39 4.44 -1.15 -8.31
C LEU A 39 5.51 -0.33 -7.60
N GLU A 40 6.26 0.52 -8.30
CA GLU A 40 7.25 1.43 -7.68
C GLU A 40 6.57 2.44 -6.76
N HIS A 41 5.45 3.02 -7.20
CA HIS A 41 4.65 3.94 -6.39
C HIS A 41 4.05 3.24 -5.16
N PHE A 42 3.52 2.02 -5.34
CA PHE A 42 3.03 1.20 -4.24
C PHE A 42 4.12 0.88 -3.21
N SER A 43 5.30 0.44 -3.66
CA SER A 43 6.44 0.13 -2.80
C SER A 43 6.89 1.36 -2.00
N SER A 44 6.98 2.52 -2.66
CA SER A 44 7.34 3.80 -2.03
C SER A 44 6.35 4.20 -0.92
N TYR A 45 5.05 3.96 -1.13
CA TYR A 45 4.02 4.17 -0.12
C TYR A 45 4.19 3.24 1.08
N LEU A 46 4.43 1.94 0.86
CA LEU A 46 4.69 0.99 1.96
C LEU A 46 5.92 1.38 2.79
N HIS A 47 7.00 1.81 2.13
CA HIS A 47 8.19 2.31 2.83
C HIS A 47 7.89 3.56 3.66
N THR A 48 7.01 4.45 3.19
CA THR A 48 6.57 5.62 3.94
C THR A 48 5.79 5.20 5.19
N LEU A 49 4.84 4.27 5.07
CA LEU A 49 4.11 3.73 6.23
C LEU A 49 5.03 3.07 7.25
N ALA A 50 6.04 2.32 6.77
CA ALA A 50 7.03 1.69 7.64
C ALA A 50 7.91 2.72 8.36
N LYS A 51 8.35 3.77 7.66
CA LYS A 51 9.16 4.86 8.24
C LYS A 51 8.36 5.70 9.25
N VAL A 52 7.09 5.99 9.00
CA VAL A 52 6.22 6.70 9.95
C VAL A 52 6.09 5.92 11.25
N LYS A 53 6.04 4.59 11.20
CA LYS A 53 6.05 3.73 12.40
C LYS A 53 7.39 3.71 13.15
N LEU A 54 8.51 3.91 12.46
CA LEU A 54 9.85 3.93 13.08
C LEU A 54 10.22 5.32 13.63
N GLY A 55 9.73 6.40 13.01
CA GLY A 55 9.95 7.78 13.48
C GLY A 55 9.11 8.19 14.68
N SER A 56 8.00 7.49 14.95
CA SER A 56 7.18 7.66 16.15
C SER A 56 7.63 6.79 17.34
N SER A 57 8.79 6.12 17.20
CA SER A 57 9.43 5.32 18.24
C SER A 57 10.78 5.93 18.65
N LYS A 58 10.86 7.26 18.70
CA LYS A 58 11.93 7.98 19.40
C LYS A 58 11.28 8.95 20.38
N ASP A 59 11.46 8.64 21.65
CA ASP A 59 11.43 9.59 22.76
C ASP A 59 12.27 10.84 22.47
#